data_AF-A0A224Y278-F1
#
_entry.id   AF-A0A224Y278-F1
#
_cell.length_a   1.000
_cell.length_b   1.000
_cell.length_c   1.000
_cell.angle_alpha   90.00
_cell.angle_beta   90.00
_cell.angle_gamma   90.00
#
_symmetry.space_group_name_H-M   'P 1'
#
loop_
_entity.id
_entity.type
_entity.pdbx_description
1 polymer ?
#
loop_
_entity_poly.entity_id
_entity_poly.type
_entity_poly.pdbx_seq_one_letter_code
_entity_poly.pdbx_strand_id
1 'polypeptide(L)'
;MKYIILLAVVGAALAQRNGFCRLPADKGICKALISRFYFDTETGKCTSFFYGGCGGNENNFETIEECKKACAEPERVNDFEGADFKTGCEPAADSGSCNGQLERWFYNVRSGECETFVYGGCGGNDNNYESEEECEFACKNM
;
A
#
# COMPACT_ATOMS: atom_id res chain seq x y z
N MET A 1 -10.55 38.25 -17.16
CA MET A 1 -10.31 38.22 -15.70
C MET A 1 -10.51 36.80 -15.25
N LYS A 2 -9.40 36.12 -14.93
CA LYS A 2 -9.36 34.73 -14.44
C LYS A 2 -9.86 34.70 -13.01
N TYR A 3 -10.87 33.89 -12.71
CA TYR A 3 -10.92 33.15 -11.44
C TYR A 3 -11.51 31.77 -11.73
N ILE A 4 -10.58 30.88 -12.04
CA ILE A 4 -10.70 29.43 -11.91
C ILE A 4 -10.87 29.16 -10.42
N ILE A 5 -12.01 28.60 -10.00
CA ILE A 5 -12.09 27.82 -8.77
C ILE A 5 -12.13 26.36 -9.23
N LEU A 6 -10.95 25.85 -9.57
CA LEU A 6 -10.66 24.42 -9.52
C LEU A 6 -10.65 24.07 -8.03
N LEU A 7 -11.75 23.51 -7.53
CA LEU A 7 -11.69 22.71 -6.32
C LEU A 7 -10.98 21.40 -6.70
N ALA A 8 -9.65 21.46 -6.76
CA ALA A 8 -8.86 20.35 -6.30
C ALA A 8 -9.28 20.12 -4.85
N VAL A 9 -9.73 18.92 -4.51
CA VAL A 9 -8.88 17.96 -3.80
C VAL A 9 -9.48 16.57 -4.03
N VAL A 10 -8.74 15.76 -4.77
CA VAL A 10 -8.80 14.30 -4.70
C VAL A 10 -8.55 13.90 -3.26
N GLY A 11 -9.48 13.17 -2.64
CA GLY A 11 -9.19 12.43 -1.41
C GLY A 11 -9.99 12.89 -0.20
N ALA A 12 -10.99 12.09 0.13
CA ALA A 12 -10.95 11.36 1.40
C ALA A 12 -11.93 10.19 1.31
N ALA A 13 -11.46 9.02 0.90
CA ALA A 13 -11.98 7.81 1.52
C ALA A 13 -11.57 7.92 2.99
N LEU A 14 -12.40 8.56 3.81
CA LEU A 14 -12.25 8.52 5.25
C LEU A 14 -12.53 7.07 5.64
N ALA A 15 -11.50 6.24 5.62
CA ALA A 15 -11.48 5.04 6.43
C ALA A 15 -11.84 5.51 7.84
N GLN A 16 -13.01 5.13 8.32
CA GLN A 16 -13.50 5.47 9.65
C GLN A 16 -12.56 4.78 10.65
N ARG A 17 -11.41 5.40 10.94
CA ARG A 17 -10.54 4.98 12.04
C ARG A 17 -11.36 5.16 13.30
N ASN A 18 -11.62 4.05 13.98
CA ASN A 18 -12.29 4.03 15.27
C ASN A 18 -11.65 5.07 16.20
N GLY A 19 -12.42 6.08 16.62
CA GLY A 19 -11.89 7.22 17.38
C GLY A 19 -11.22 6.80 18.70
N PHE A 20 -11.70 5.70 19.30
CA PHE A 20 -11.12 5.12 20.51
C PHE A 20 -9.67 4.68 20.35
N CYS A 21 -9.21 4.35 19.14
CA CYS A 21 -7.81 3.95 18.90
C CYS A 21 -6.80 5.07 19.20
N ARG A 22 -7.26 6.31 19.39
CA ARG A 22 -6.41 7.45 19.77
C ARG A 22 -6.42 7.75 21.26
N LEU A 23 -7.18 7.00 22.05
CA LEU A 23 -7.21 7.16 23.51
C LEU A 23 -5.95 6.55 24.13
N PRO A 24 -5.43 7.09 25.24
CA PRO A 24 -4.30 6.50 25.93
C PRO A 24 -4.67 5.17 26.60
N ALA A 25 -3.69 4.32 26.89
CA ALA A 25 -3.88 3.17 27.76
C ALA A 25 -4.36 3.64 29.15
N ASP A 26 -5.52 3.13 29.60
CA ASP A 26 -6.08 3.49 30.90
C ASP A 26 -6.25 2.26 31.79
N LYS A 27 -5.48 2.23 32.88
CA LYS A 27 -5.53 1.16 33.88
C LYS A 27 -6.84 1.16 34.67
N GLY A 28 -7.55 2.28 34.73
CA GLY A 28 -8.72 2.44 35.57
C GLY A 28 -8.40 2.43 37.07
N ILE A 29 -9.44 2.36 37.90
CA ILE A 29 -9.35 2.57 39.35
C ILE A 29 -9.08 1.29 40.15
N CYS A 30 -9.35 0.12 39.56
CA CYS A 30 -9.14 -1.16 40.22
C CYS A 30 -7.65 -1.58 40.20
N LYS A 31 -7.29 -2.55 41.04
CA LYS A 31 -5.88 -2.93 41.32
C LYS A 31 -5.48 -4.32 40.83
N ALA A 32 -6.29 -4.97 39.99
CA ALA A 32 -5.87 -6.22 39.35
C ALA A 32 -4.70 -5.97 38.37
N LEU A 33 -4.03 -7.05 37.97
CA LEU A 33 -2.96 -7.03 36.96
C LEU A 33 -3.41 -7.88 35.77
N ILE A 34 -4.35 -7.34 35.00
CA ILE A 34 -4.91 -8.05 33.84
C ILE A 34 -4.16 -7.59 32.60
N SER A 35 -3.47 -8.51 31.93
CA SER A 35 -2.80 -8.23 30.66
C SER A 35 -3.84 -7.93 29.59
N ARG A 36 -3.73 -6.76 28.97
CA ARG A 36 -4.59 -6.27 27.89
C ARG A 36 -3.74 -5.60 26.82
N PHE A 37 -4.32 -5.30 25.67
CA PHE A 37 -3.66 -4.59 24.57
C PHE A 37 -4.34 -3.25 24.31
N TYR A 38 -3.57 -2.25 23.91
CA TYR A 38 -4.08 -0.97 23.41
C TYR A 38 -3.31 -0.59 22.15
N PHE A 39 -3.90 0.24 21.30
CA PHE A 39 -3.21 0.83 20.16
C PHE A 39 -2.43 2.06 20.60
N ASP A 40 -1.11 2.00 20.47
CA ASP A 40 -0.21 3.10 20.70
C ASP A 40 -0.06 3.90 19.41
N THR A 41 -0.56 5.13 19.41
CA THR A 41 -0.47 6.03 18.25
C THR A 41 0.93 6.57 17.99
N GLU A 42 1.82 6.57 18.99
CA GLU A 42 3.21 7.03 18.81
C GLU A 42 4.01 6.00 18.01
N THR A 43 3.86 4.72 18.35
CA THR A 43 4.54 3.62 17.65
C THR A 43 3.74 3.05 16.48
N GLY A 44 2.44 3.38 16.40
CA GLY A 44 1.51 2.84 15.40
C GLY A 44 1.21 1.35 15.59
N LYS A 45 1.39 0.81 16.81
CA LYS A 45 1.34 -0.63 17.09
C LYS A 45 0.41 -0.95 18.25
N CYS A 46 -0.10 -2.18 18.26
CA CYS A 46 -0.77 -2.73 19.42
C CYS A 46 0.26 -3.20 20.45
N THR A 47 0.18 -2.67 21.67
CA THR A 47 1.14 -2.92 22.75
C THR A 47 0.40 -3.38 24.00
N SER A 48 1.03 -4.24 24.80
CA SER A 48 0.42 -4.73 26.04
C SER A 48 0.53 -3.71 27.19
N PHE A 49 -0.46 -3.71 28.07
CA PHE A 49 -0.48 -2.95 29.32
C PHE A 49 -1.24 -3.72 30.42
N PHE A 50 -1.10 -3.28 31.67
CA PHE A 50 -1.85 -3.86 32.79
C PHE A 50 -3.12 -3.05 33.08
N TYR A 51 -4.28 -3.64 32.78
CA TYR A 51 -5.59 -3.13 33.15
C TYR A 51 -5.96 -3.53 34.58
N GLY A 52 -6.50 -2.57 35.33
CA GLY A 52 -6.88 -2.71 36.73
C GLY A 52 -8.12 -3.57 36.97
N GLY A 53 -8.90 -3.86 35.92
CA GLY A 53 -10.10 -4.70 35.97
C GLY A 53 -11.42 -3.96 36.09
N CYS A 54 -11.42 -2.63 36.24
CA CYS A 54 -12.62 -1.80 36.14
C CYS A 54 -12.29 -0.37 35.70
N GLY A 55 -13.26 0.32 35.08
CA GLY A 55 -13.06 1.64 34.49
C GLY A 55 -12.35 1.54 33.15
N GLY A 56 -11.41 2.46 32.88
CA GLY A 56 -10.66 2.46 31.63
C GLY A 56 -11.42 3.12 30.47
N ASN A 57 -10.98 2.83 29.25
CA ASN A 57 -11.60 3.28 28.01
C ASN A 57 -11.62 2.17 26.95
N GLU A 58 -12.16 2.48 25.77
CA GLU A 58 -12.37 1.53 24.66
C GLU A 58 -11.07 1.10 23.95
N ASN A 59 -9.92 1.75 24.18
CA ASN A 59 -8.62 1.28 23.69
C ASN A 59 -8.06 0.18 24.59
N ASN A 60 -8.82 -0.92 24.72
CA ASN A 60 -8.54 -2.02 25.64
C ASN A 60 -9.07 -3.34 25.08
N PHE A 61 -8.15 -4.18 24.58
CA PHE A 61 -8.44 -5.42 23.89
C PHE A 61 -7.87 -6.61 24.64
N GLU A 62 -8.51 -7.77 24.54
CA GLU A 62 -8.07 -8.99 25.20
C GLU A 62 -6.89 -9.63 24.46
N THR A 63 -6.91 -9.54 23.13
CA THR A 63 -5.88 -10.09 22.26
C THR A 63 -5.22 -9.03 21.38
N ILE A 64 -4.01 -9.31 20.90
CA ILE A 64 -3.31 -8.40 20.00
C ILE A 64 -4.00 -8.35 18.63
N GLU A 65 -4.64 -9.44 18.21
CA GLU A 65 -5.41 -9.56 16.97
C GLU A 65 -6.65 -8.69 16.98
N GLU A 66 -7.40 -8.66 18.09
CA GLU A 66 -8.54 -7.74 18.27
C GLU A 66 -8.11 -6.28 18.15
N CYS A 67 -7.02 -5.92 18.84
CA CYS A 67 -6.47 -4.58 18.76
C CYS A 67 -6.07 -4.22 17.32
N LYS A 68 -5.32 -5.10 16.65
CA LYS A 68 -4.87 -4.88 15.27
C LYS A 68 -6.06 -4.71 14.33
N LYS A 69 -7.05 -5.60 14.42
CA LYS A 69 -8.27 -5.54 13.63
C LYS A 69 -9.05 -4.25 13.85
N ALA A 70 -9.08 -3.74 15.09
CA ALA A 70 -9.82 -2.54 15.43
C ALA A 70 -9.10 -1.24 15.07
N CYS A 71 -7.76 -1.22 15.15
CA CYS A 71 -6.97 0.01 15.19
C CYS A 71 -5.72 0.06 14.31
N ALA A 72 -5.12 -1.07 13.95
CA ALA A 72 -3.98 -1.05 13.03
C ALA A 72 -4.48 -0.76 11.62
N GLU A 73 -3.64 -0.09 10.82
CA GLU A 73 -3.86 -0.08 9.39
C GLU A 73 -3.84 -1.53 8.89
N PRO A 74 -4.71 -1.91 7.93
CA PRO A 74 -4.52 -3.18 7.25
C PRO A 74 -3.09 -3.21 6.73
N GLU A 75 -2.33 -4.26 7.09
CA GLU A 75 -1.06 -4.48 6.42
C GLU A 75 -1.38 -4.56 4.92
N ARG A 76 -0.78 -3.67 4.13
CA ARG A 76 -0.82 -3.84 2.69
C ARG A 76 -0.06 -5.13 2.44
N VAL A 77 -0.79 -6.23 2.29
CA VAL A 77 -0.27 -7.41 1.61
C VAL A 77 0.15 -6.91 0.24
N ASN A 78 1.44 -6.65 0.08
CA ASN A 78 2.06 -6.46 -1.21
C ASN A 78 2.16 -7.85 -1.87
N ASP A 79 1.01 -8.50 -2.07
CA ASP A 79 0.87 -9.72 -2.87
C ASP A 79 0.95 -9.40 -4.38
N PHE A 80 1.29 -8.15 -4.72
CA PHE A 80 1.67 -7.79 -6.06
C PHE A 80 3.16 -8.09 -6.19
N GLU A 81 3.48 -9.29 -6.66
CA GLU A 81 4.79 -9.56 -7.23
C GLU A 81 4.94 -8.61 -8.43
N GLY A 82 5.67 -7.51 -8.24
CA GLY A 82 6.16 -6.71 -9.38
C GLY A 82 6.91 -7.63 -10.35
N ALA A 83 7.10 -7.17 -11.59
CA ALA A 83 7.86 -7.98 -12.55
C ALA A 83 9.27 -8.28 -12.01
N ASP A 84 9.83 -9.46 -12.30
CA ASP A 84 11.25 -9.68 -12.01
C ASP A 84 12.07 -8.67 -12.81
N PHE A 85 12.81 -7.77 -12.13
CA PHE A 85 13.52 -6.69 -12.80
C PHE A 85 14.46 -7.19 -13.89
N LYS A 86 15.06 -8.38 -13.69
CA LYS A 86 16.02 -8.97 -14.64
C LYS A 86 15.38 -9.42 -15.94
N THR A 87 14.13 -9.85 -15.95
CA THR A 87 13.44 -10.31 -17.16
C THR A 87 12.42 -9.31 -17.67
N GLY A 88 11.71 -8.64 -16.77
CA GLY A 88 10.59 -7.73 -17.09
C GLY A 88 10.97 -6.26 -17.23
N CYS A 89 12.12 -5.80 -16.72
CA CYS A 89 12.44 -4.36 -16.72
C CYS A 89 13.81 -4.02 -17.35
N GLU A 90 14.81 -4.88 -17.18
CA GLU A 90 16.17 -4.63 -17.67
C GLU A 90 16.36 -4.84 -19.19
N PRO A 91 15.75 -5.86 -19.83
CA PRO A 91 15.91 -6.07 -21.27
C PRO A 91 15.38 -4.90 -22.09
N ALA A 92 15.98 -4.66 -23.26
CA ALA A 92 15.45 -3.67 -24.20
C ALA A 92 14.14 -4.16 -24.83
N ALA A 93 13.30 -3.22 -25.30
CA ALA A 93 12.14 -3.54 -26.12
C ALA A 93 12.48 -4.49 -27.28
N ASP A 94 11.67 -5.53 -27.45
CA ASP A 94 11.81 -6.50 -28.53
C ASP A 94 10.50 -6.61 -29.33
N SER A 95 10.53 -6.12 -30.57
CA SER A 95 9.39 -6.15 -31.49
C SER A 95 8.97 -7.59 -31.88
N GLY A 96 9.82 -8.59 -31.66
CA GLY A 96 9.56 -9.97 -32.04
C GLY A 96 9.55 -10.18 -33.56
N SER A 97 8.99 -11.33 -33.98
CA SER A 97 9.12 -11.81 -35.37
C SER A 97 7.86 -11.62 -36.23
N CYS A 98 6.76 -11.16 -35.63
CA CYS A 98 5.50 -10.91 -36.34
C CYS A 98 5.41 -9.46 -36.84
N ASN A 99 4.47 -9.18 -37.75
CA ASN A 99 4.33 -7.88 -38.44
C ASN A 99 3.12 -7.06 -37.98
N GLY A 100 2.63 -7.30 -36.76
CA GLY A 100 1.63 -6.46 -36.13
C GLY A 100 2.16 -5.05 -35.84
N GLN A 101 1.24 -4.11 -35.62
CA GLN A 101 1.56 -2.73 -35.19
C GLN A 101 0.86 -2.46 -33.87
N LEU A 102 1.30 -3.16 -32.83
CA LEU A 102 0.76 -3.00 -31.48
C LEU A 102 1.64 -2.02 -30.70
N GLU A 103 1.09 -0.88 -30.32
CA GLU A 103 1.77 0.03 -29.38
C GLU A 103 1.80 -0.63 -28.00
N ARG A 104 3.00 -0.75 -27.43
CA ARG A 104 3.27 -1.35 -26.12
C ARG A 104 4.27 -0.51 -25.35
N TRP A 105 4.36 -0.75 -24.06
CA TRP A 105 5.26 -0.05 -23.16
C TRP A 105 6.40 -0.97 -22.73
N PHE A 106 7.59 -0.42 -22.60
CA PHE A 106 8.74 -1.09 -21.99
C PHE A 106 9.46 -0.13 -21.04
N TYR A 107 10.06 -0.65 -19.98
CA TYR A 107 10.91 0.13 -19.10
C TYR A 107 12.28 0.33 -19.73
N ASN A 108 12.68 1.59 -19.93
CA ASN A 108 13.98 1.94 -20.45
C ASN A 108 14.93 2.28 -19.30
N VAL A 109 15.81 1.34 -18.95
CA VAL A 109 16.80 1.52 -17.87
C VAL A 109 17.77 2.70 -18.06
N ARG A 110 17.89 3.24 -19.28
CA ARG A 110 18.77 4.39 -19.57
C ARG A 110 18.11 5.71 -19.21
N SER A 111 16.82 5.87 -19.48
CA SER A 111 16.05 7.06 -19.10
C SER A 111 15.45 6.92 -17.70
N GLY A 112 15.24 5.68 -17.23
CA GLY A 112 14.49 5.39 -16.00
C GLY A 112 12.97 5.49 -16.19
N GLU A 113 12.51 5.51 -17.44
CA GLU A 113 11.11 5.79 -17.78
C GLU A 113 10.47 4.64 -18.55
N CYS A 114 9.14 4.55 -18.48
CA CYS A 114 8.36 3.69 -19.35
C CYS A 114 8.16 4.40 -20.69
N GLU A 115 8.54 3.75 -21.78
CA GLU A 115 8.51 4.32 -23.12
C GLU A 115 7.74 3.39 -24.06
N THR A 116 7.14 3.96 -25.11
CA THR A 116 6.40 3.17 -26.11
C THR A 116 7.32 2.53 -27.14
N PHE A 117 6.97 1.34 -27.61
CA PHE A 117 7.56 0.69 -28.78
C PHE A 117 6.49 -0.03 -29.61
N VAL A 118 6.82 -0.40 -30.85
CA VAL A 118 5.93 -1.20 -31.72
C VAL A 118 6.25 -2.68 -31.56
N TYR A 119 5.31 -3.43 -31.00
CA TYR A 119 5.37 -4.88 -30.88
C TYR A 119 4.67 -5.56 -32.07
N GLY A 120 5.37 -6.54 -32.65
CA GLY A 120 4.92 -7.30 -33.80
C GLY A 120 3.79 -8.28 -33.51
N GLY A 121 3.49 -8.55 -32.23
CA GLY A 121 2.39 -9.42 -31.81
C GLY A 121 2.76 -10.88 -31.55
N CYS A 122 4.04 -11.26 -31.68
CA CYS A 122 4.52 -12.57 -31.23
C CYS A 122 6.02 -12.55 -30.89
N GLY A 123 6.45 -13.44 -29.98
CA GLY A 123 7.83 -13.48 -29.50
C GLY A 123 8.14 -12.31 -28.55
N GLY A 124 9.37 -11.82 -28.56
CA GLY A 124 9.81 -10.74 -27.69
C GLY A 124 10.33 -11.22 -26.34
N ASN A 125 10.27 -10.34 -25.34
CA ASN A 125 10.65 -10.60 -23.95
C ASN A 125 9.59 -10.02 -22.99
N ASP A 126 9.78 -10.21 -21.68
CA ASP A 126 8.80 -9.85 -20.64
C ASP A 126 8.70 -8.33 -20.39
N ASN A 127 9.62 -7.52 -20.92
CA ASN A 127 9.55 -6.05 -20.87
C ASN A 127 8.60 -5.51 -21.96
N ASN A 128 7.33 -5.88 -21.84
CA ASN A 128 6.27 -5.60 -22.81
C ASN A 128 4.92 -5.51 -22.09
N TYR A 129 4.51 -4.29 -21.77
CA TYR A 129 3.31 -3.96 -21.00
C TYR A 129 2.25 -3.33 -21.91
N GLU A 130 0.97 -3.51 -21.55
CA GLU A 130 -0.14 -2.97 -22.34
C GLU A 130 -0.38 -1.48 -22.07
N SER A 131 0.03 -0.99 -20.90
CA SER A 131 -0.17 0.40 -20.46
C SER A 131 1.07 0.97 -19.76
N GLU A 132 1.16 2.30 -19.73
CA GLU A 132 2.20 3.03 -18.99
C GLU A 132 2.10 2.68 -17.50
N GLU A 133 0.89 2.67 -16.95
CA GLU A 133 0.64 2.41 -15.53
C GLU A 133 1.07 1.00 -15.12
N GLU A 134 0.84 0.00 -15.97
CA GLU A 134 1.31 -1.37 -15.73
C GLU A 134 2.84 -1.44 -15.70
N CYS A 135 3.50 -0.81 -16.68
CA CYS A 135 4.96 -0.73 -16.74
C CYS A 135 5.55 -0.02 -15.51
N GLU A 136 4.98 1.14 -15.13
CA GLU A 136 5.45 1.90 -13.98
C GLU A 136 5.23 1.14 -12.69
N PHE A 137 4.06 0.52 -12.54
CA PHE A 137 3.75 -0.31 -11.39
C PHE A 137 4.75 -1.47 -11.28
N ALA A 138 5.02 -2.14 -12.39
CA ALA A 138 5.92 -3.29 -12.44
C ALA A 138 7.38 -2.92 -12.17
N CYS A 139 7.88 -1.80 -12.70
CA CYS A 139 9.32 -1.52 -12.77
C CYS A 139 9.81 -0.33 -11.92
N LYS A 140 8.94 0.61 -11.52
CA LYS A 140 9.35 1.81 -10.76
C LYS A 140 9.08 1.72 -9.25
N ASN A 141 8.21 0.81 -8.82
CA ASN A 141 7.77 0.69 -7.41
C ASN A 141 8.44 -0.47 -6.63
N MET A 142 9.61 -0.93 -7.06
CA MET A 142 10.39 -1.97 -6.37
C MET A 142 11.22 -1.42 -5.20
#